data_AF-A0A8C5BHZ5-F1
#
_entry.id   AF-A0A8C5BHZ5-F1
#
_cell.length_a   1.000
_cell.length_b   1.000
_cell.length_c   1.000
_cell.angle_alpha   90.00
_cell.angle_beta   90.00
_cell.angle_gamma   90.00
#
_symmetry.space_group_name_H-M   'P 1'
#
loop_
_entity.id
_entity.type
_entity.pdbx_description
1 polymer ?
#
loop_
_entity_poly.entity_id
_entity_poly.type
_entity_poly.pdbx_seq_one_letter_code
_entity_poly.pdbx_strand_id
1 'polypeptide(L)' 'VTLAEFEKIAEDVKKMKTRPSDLQLLDLYGFYKQAVVGDINIDKPGMTDMKGKAKWEVYSNEGDI' A
#
# COMPACT_ATOMS: atom_id res chain seq x y z
N VAL A 1 4.93 6.55 -13.94
CA VAL A 1 5.48 5.39 -13.22
C VAL A 1 4.82 4.15 -13.78
N THR A 2 5.57 3.34 -14.51
CA THR A 2 5.09 2.05 -15.02
C THR A 2 5.12 1.01 -13.90
N LEU A 3 4.33 -0.07 -14.02
CA LEU A 3 4.32 -1.16 -13.05
C LEU A 3 5.74 -1.71 -12.78
N ALA A 4 6.57 -1.79 -13.83
CA ALA A 4 7.96 -2.24 -13.75
C ALA A 4 8.86 -1.29 -12.93
N GLU A 5 8.66 0.03 -13.04
CA GLU A 5 9.37 1.01 -12.20
C GLU A 5 8.95 0.88 -10.73
N PHE A 6 7.67 0.58 -10.48
CA PHE A 6 7.17 0.38 -9.13
C PHE A 6 7.70 -0.90 -8.48
N GLU A 7 7.70 -2.02 -9.19
CA GLU A 7 8.30 -3.29 -8.72
C GLU A 7 9.77 -3.12 -8.39
N LYS A 8 10.51 -2.37 -9.21
CA LYS A 8 11.89 -2.02 -8.96
C LYS A 8 12.05 -1.19 -7.68
N ILE A 9 11.21 -0.18 -7.47
CA ILE A 9 11.22 0.63 -6.23
C ILE A 9 10.88 -0.26 -5.01
N ALA A 10 9.92 -1.17 -5.12
CA ALA A 10 9.57 -2.09 -4.05
C ALA A 10 10.71 -3.07 -3.71
N GLU A 11 11.45 -3.53 -4.70
CA GLU A 11 12.69 -4.30 -4.54
C GLU A 11 13.80 -3.47 -3.88
N ASP A 12 13.97 -2.22 -4.29
CA ASP A 12 15.00 -1.32 -3.78
C ASP A 12 14.72 -0.92 -2.32
N VAL A 13 13.45 -0.74 -1.94
CA VAL A 13 13.02 -0.54 -0.54
C VAL A 13 13.42 -1.73 0.35
N LYS A 14 13.34 -2.96 -0.15
CA LYS A 14 13.80 -4.15 0.59
C LYS A 14 15.32 -4.19 0.76
N LYS A 15 16.08 -3.51 -0.11
CA LYS A 15 17.55 -3.46 -0.11
C LYS A 15 18.10 -2.27 0.67
N MET A 16 17.26 -1.36 1.16
CA MET A 16 17.71 -0.22 1.96
C MET A 16 18.28 -0.66 3.31
N LYS A 17 19.39 -0.04 3.72
CA LYS A 17 20.01 -0.27 5.05
C LYS A 17 19.09 0.13 6.20
N THR A 18 18.12 1.01 5.93
CA THR A 18 17.15 1.50 6.90
C THR A 18 15.77 1.15 6.38
N ARG A 19 15.03 0.37 7.15
CA ARG A 19 13.65 0.05 6.83
C ARG A 19 12.81 1.34 6.93
N PRO A 20 12.00 1.68 5.93
CA PRO A 20 11.03 2.78 6.06
C PRO A 20 10.09 2.54 7.25
N SER A 21 9.52 3.60 7.79
CA SER A 21 8.55 3.46 8.88
C SER A 21 7.34 2.65 8.41
N ASP A 22 6.63 2.00 9.35
CA ASP A 22 5.43 1.24 9.01
C ASP A 22 4.36 2.13 8.33
N LEU A 23 4.31 3.43 8.65
CA LEU A 23 3.45 4.41 7.98
C LEU A 23 3.85 4.60 6.50
N GLN A 24 5.14 4.81 6.22
CA GLN A 24 5.62 4.96 4.83
C GLN A 24 5.37 3.70 4.00
N LEU A 25 5.45 2.52 4.61
CA LEU A 25 5.12 1.26 3.95
C LEU A 25 3.62 1.10 3.69
N LEU A 26 2.77 1.63 4.57
CA LEU A 26 1.32 1.66 4.37
C LEU A 26 0.91 2.62 3.26
N ASP A 27 1.48 3.83 3.22
CA ASP A 27 1.23 4.80 2.14
C ASP A 27 1.64 4.22 0.78
N LEU A 28 2.83 3.60 0.71
CA LEU A 28 3.30 2.92 -0.50
C LEU A 28 2.34 1.81 -0.95
N TYR A 29 1.74 1.08 0.00
CA TYR A 29 0.74 0.05 -0.31
C TYR A 29 -0.57 0.68 -0.84
N GLY A 30 -1.05 1.78 -0.25
CA GLY A 30 -2.23 2.51 -0.72
C GLY A 30 -2.05 2.97 -2.17
N PHE A 31 -0.96 3.69 -2.45
CA PHE A 31 -0.63 4.16 -3.81
C PHE A 31 -0.47 3.01 -4.81
N TYR A 32 0.16 1.90 -4.41
CA TYR A 32 0.28 0.72 -5.26
C TYR A 32 -1.09 0.18 -5.65
N LYS A 33 -1.98 0.02 -4.66
CA LYS A 33 -3.29 -0.57 -4.89
C LYS A 33 -4.15 0.35 -5.78
N GLN A 34 -4.12 1.66 -5.56
CA GLN A 34 -4.83 2.62 -6.41
C GLN A 34 -4.26 2.66 -7.84
N ALA A 35 -2.93 2.64 -8.01
CA ALA A 35 -2.32 2.70 -9.34
C ALA A 35 -2.51 1.42 -10.18
N VAL A 36 -2.62 0.25 -9.54
CA VAL A 36 -2.69 -1.06 -10.22
C VAL A 36 -4.11 -1.57 -10.35
N VAL A 37 -4.92 -1.40 -9.30
CA VAL A 37 -6.28 -1.93 -9.24
C VAL A 37 -7.32 -0.84 -9.50
N GLY A 38 -7.00 0.43 -9.21
CA GLY A 38 -7.97 1.51 -9.11
C GLY A 38 -8.70 1.45 -7.77
N ASP A 39 -9.93 1.95 -7.76
CA ASP A 39 -10.74 2.09 -6.55
C ASP A 39 -10.85 0.81 -5.73
N ILE A 40 -11.03 0.99 -4.42
CA ILE A 40 -11.11 -0.12 -3.49
C ILE A 40 -12.23 -1.09 -3.84
N ASN A 41 -11.86 -2.35 -4.03
CA ASN A 41 -12.75 -3.42 -4.47
C ASN A 41 -12.81 -4.61 -3.49
N ILE A 42 -12.34 -4.40 -2.26
CA ILE A 42 -12.29 -5.42 -1.20
C ILE A 42 -13.08 -4.95 0.02
N ASP A 43 -13.77 -5.90 0.65
CA ASP A 43 -14.51 -5.63 1.89
C ASP A 43 -13.58 -5.27 3.05
N LYS A 44 -14.11 -4.47 3.97
CA LYS A 44 -13.40 -4.07 5.19
C LYS A 44 -13.04 -5.30 6.04
N PRO A 45 -11.76 -5.51 6.36
CA PRO A 45 -11.34 -6.62 7.21
C PRO A 45 -11.99 -6.58 8.59
N GLY A 46 -12.26 -7.77 9.15
CA GLY A 46 -12.82 -7.92 10.49
C GLY A 46 -11.91 -7.35 11.59
N MET A 47 -12.50 -7.01 12.74
CA MET A 47 -11.80 -6.33 13.85
C MET A 47 -10.60 -7.09 14.43
N THR A 48 -10.49 -8.39 14.18
CA THR A 48 -9.36 -9.22 14.61
C THR A 48 -8.11 -9.06 13.71
N ASP A 49 -8.26 -8.50 12.51
CA ASP A 49 -7.14 -8.26 11.59
C ASP A 49 -6.75 -6.77 11.57
N MET A 50 -5.98 -6.37 12.58
CA MET A 50 -5.49 -4.99 12.70
C MET A 50 -4.58 -4.58 11.53
N LYS A 51 -3.81 -5.53 10.97
CA LYS A 51 -2.88 -5.26 9.86
C LYS A 51 -3.63 -5.11 8.54
N GLY A 52 -4.59 -6.00 8.28
CA GLY A 52 -5.47 -5.89 7.12
C GLY A 52 -6.30 -4.61 7.19
N LYS A 53 -6.84 -4.26 8.37
CA LYS A 53 -7.59 -3.02 8.57
C LYS A 53 -6.74 -1.78 8.24
N ALA A 54 -5.50 -1.69 8.73
CA ALA A 54 -4.62 -0.56 8.41
C ALA A 54 -4.34 -0.44 6.91
N LYS A 55 -4.09 -1.56 6.22
CA LYS A 55 -3.92 -1.60 4.76
C LYS A 55 -5.19 -1.21 4.00
N TRP A 56 -6.34 -1.65 4.49
CA TRP A 56 -7.64 -1.32 3.91
C TRP A 56 -7.95 0.17 4.09
N GLU A 57 -7.65 0.75 5.25
CA GLU A 57 -7.86 2.18 5.53
C GLU A 57 -7.05 3.08 4.60
N VAL A 58 -5.74 2.81 4.42
CA VAL A 58 -4.93 3.60 3.48
C VAL A 58 -5.40 3.40 2.04
N TYR A 59 -5.74 2.18 1.62
CA TYR A 59 -6.24 1.96 0.27
C TYR A 59 -7.61 2.65 0.03
N SER A 60 -8.47 2.66 1.05
CA SER A 60 -9.77 3.35 0.98
C SER A 60 -9.60 4.87 0.93
N ASN A 61 -8.64 5.44 1.66
CA ASN A 61 -8.42 6.88 1.69
C ASN A 61 -7.79 7.42 0.41
N GLU A 62 -6.90 6.66 -0.23
CA GLU A 62 -6.24 7.07 -1.49
C GLU A 62 -7.20 7.07 -2.71
N GLY A 63 -8.38 6.47 -2.59
CA GLY A 63 -9.43 6.50 -3.61
C GLY A 63 -10.27 7.78 -3.64
N ASP A 64 -10.17 8.62 -2.60
CA ASP A 64 -10.91 9.90 -2.47
C ASP A 64 -10.14 11.12 -3.04
N ILE A 65 -9.00 10.90 -3.71
CA ILE A 65 -8.12 11.97 -4.26
C ILE A 65 -8.33 12.17 -5.77
#